data_AF-A0A3S3MGA3-F1
#
_entry.id   AF-A0A3S3MGA3-F1
#
_cell.length_a   1.000
_cell.length_b   1.000
_cell.length_c   1.000
_cell.angle_alpha   90.00
_cell.angle_beta   90.00
_cell.angle_gamma   90.00
#
_symmetry.space_group_name_H-M   'P 1'
#
loop_
_entity.id
_entity.type
_entity.pdbx_description
1 polymer ?
#
loop_
_entity_poly.entity_id
_entity_poly.type
_entity_poly.pdbx_seq_one_letter_code
_entity_poly.pdbx_strand_id
1 'polypeptide(L)'
;MEDPDVITRNAAVERYGGCLCGTIRYRLTGEPRVHYCHCDMCRRATGSAFAVLGWAPVEELSWLTTEPAHRRSSPIARRSFCWSCGTPLTLAYDANPHEVAMHIGTFDDPSELEPRHNYGSSQRLGWIRCGIDLPRHDTEERW
;
A
#
# COMPACT_ATOMS: atom_id res chain seq x y z
N MET A 1 24.88 -36.24 -23.32
CA MET A 1 25.37 -34.85 -23.49
C MET A 1 24.20 -33.98 -23.09
N GLU A 2 24.09 -33.75 -21.79
CA GLU A 2 23.06 -32.92 -21.19
C GLU A 2 23.43 -31.46 -21.40
N ASP A 3 22.46 -30.63 -21.77
CA ASP A 3 22.58 -29.18 -21.84
C ASP A 3 21.96 -28.58 -20.56
N PRO A 4 22.75 -27.97 -19.67
CA PRO A 4 22.32 -27.55 -18.35
C PRO A 4 22.15 -26.02 -18.25
N ASP A 5 21.39 -25.38 -19.12
CA ASP A 5 20.93 -23.99 -18.95
C ASP A 5 19.79 -23.80 -19.96
N VAL A 6 18.52 -23.62 -19.59
CA VAL A 6 17.97 -22.37 -19.06
C VAL A 6 16.67 -22.73 -18.35
N ILE A 7 16.73 -22.86 -17.03
CA ILE A 7 15.53 -22.76 -16.19
C ILE A 7 15.12 -21.29 -16.25
N THR A 8 14.04 -20.98 -16.97
CA THR A 8 13.32 -19.70 -16.83
C THR A 8 12.76 -19.60 -15.42
N ARG A 9 13.61 -19.20 -14.48
CA ARG A 9 13.15 -18.59 -13.22
C ARG A 9 12.55 -17.26 -13.63
N ASN A 10 11.22 -17.22 -13.69
CA ASN A 10 10.47 -15.98 -13.72
C ASN A 10 10.98 -15.15 -12.53
N ALA A 11 11.80 -14.11 -12.77
CA ALA A 11 12.32 -13.30 -11.69
C ALA A 11 11.11 -12.74 -10.95
N ALA A 12 10.99 -13.05 -9.66
CA ALA A 12 9.89 -12.53 -8.86
C ALA A 12 9.91 -11.01 -8.96
N VAL A 13 8.80 -10.39 -9.36
CA VAL A 13 8.70 -8.93 -9.43
C VAL A 13 8.91 -8.39 -8.02
N GLU A 14 9.98 -7.65 -7.84
CA GLU A 14 10.26 -6.94 -6.59
C GLU A 14 9.78 -5.50 -6.71
N ARG A 15 9.05 -5.04 -5.70
CA ARG A 15 8.59 -3.66 -5.59
C ARG A 15 9.14 -3.04 -4.32
N TYR A 16 9.66 -1.83 -4.44
CA TYR A 16 10.26 -1.09 -3.34
C TYR A 16 9.35 0.06 -2.91
N GLY A 17 9.48 0.47 -1.67
CA GLY A 17 8.74 1.60 -1.13
C GLY A 17 9.24 2.04 0.23
N GLY A 18 8.59 3.05 0.77
CA GLY A 18 8.96 3.62 2.05
C GLY A 18 8.07 4.77 2.49
N CYS A 19 8.36 5.29 3.67
CA CYS A 19 7.68 6.47 4.16
C CYS A 19 8.19 7.75 3.49
N LEU A 20 7.43 8.85 3.66
CA LEU A 20 7.76 10.16 3.07
C LEU A 20 9.17 10.65 3.41
N CYS A 21 9.62 10.46 4.66
CA CYS A 21 10.95 10.91 5.09
C CYS A 21 12.09 9.93 4.79
N GLY A 22 11.80 8.77 4.19
CA GLY A 22 12.81 7.76 3.86
C GLY A 22 13.35 6.94 5.04
N THR A 23 12.98 7.24 6.29
CA THR A 23 13.42 6.48 7.49
C THR A 23 13.06 5.00 7.38
N ILE A 24 11.87 4.69 6.85
CA ILE A 24 11.39 3.33 6.63
C ILE A 24 11.43 3.03 5.15
N ARG A 25 12.12 1.94 4.80
CA ARG A 25 12.17 1.36 3.46
C ARG A 25 11.77 -0.10 3.53
N TYR A 26 11.08 -0.58 2.52
CA TYR A 26 10.65 -1.97 2.42
C TYR A 26 10.77 -2.49 0.99
N ARG A 27 10.72 -3.82 0.88
CA ARG A 27 10.59 -4.57 -0.36
C ARG A 27 9.39 -5.49 -0.25
N LEU A 28 8.60 -5.59 -1.31
CA LEU A 28 7.57 -6.60 -1.50
C LEU A 28 7.97 -7.52 -2.66
N THR A 29 7.99 -8.83 -2.45
CA THR A 29 8.25 -9.82 -3.50
C THR A 29 6.93 -10.44 -3.95
N GLY A 30 6.33 -9.95 -5.02
CA GLY A 30 5.01 -10.42 -5.46
C GLY A 30 4.09 -9.28 -5.90
N GLU A 31 2.89 -9.66 -6.34
CA GLU A 31 1.89 -8.72 -6.87
C GLU A 31 0.73 -8.56 -5.88
N PRO A 32 0.60 -7.40 -5.21
CA PRO A 32 -0.45 -7.20 -4.22
C PRO A 32 -1.82 -7.05 -4.87
N ARG A 33 -2.87 -7.51 -4.17
CA ARG A 33 -4.26 -7.35 -4.63
C ARG A 33 -4.78 -5.97 -4.29
N VAL A 34 -4.74 -5.07 -5.26
CA VAL A 34 -5.03 -3.64 -5.06
C VAL A 34 -6.52 -3.30 -5.15
N HIS A 35 -6.99 -2.43 -4.23
CA HIS A 35 -8.35 -1.93 -4.20
C HIS A 35 -8.48 -0.53 -3.58
N TYR A 36 -9.59 0.14 -3.89
CA TYR A 36 -10.05 1.31 -3.14
C TYR A 36 -10.85 0.87 -1.92
N CYS A 37 -10.52 1.39 -0.74
CA CYS A 37 -11.29 1.18 0.48
C CYS A 37 -11.94 2.47 0.95
N HIS A 38 -13.28 2.49 0.89
CA HIS A 38 -14.11 3.66 1.17
C HIS A 38 -14.62 3.74 2.61
N CYS A 39 -14.32 2.76 3.46
CA CYS A 39 -14.85 2.72 4.81
C CYS A 39 -14.35 3.91 5.66
N ASP A 40 -15.17 4.34 6.63
CA ASP A 40 -14.84 5.48 7.49
C ASP A 40 -13.50 5.33 8.21
N MET A 41 -13.17 4.11 8.64
CA MET A 41 -11.89 3.80 9.27
C MET A 41 -10.69 4.06 8.35
N CYS A 42 -10.79 3.70 7.07
CA CYS A 42 -9.72 3.94 6.10
C CYS A 42 -9.58 5.42 5.76
N ARG A 43 -10.70 6.15 5.60
CA ARG A 43 -10.66 7.61 5.41
C ARG A 43 -10.01 8.33 6.57
N ARG A 44 -10.42 8.01 7.81
CA ARG A 44 -9.84 8.63 9.02
C ARG A 44 -8.38 8.25 9.22
N ALA A 45 -7.99 7.03 8.87
CA ALA A 45 -6.61 6.59 9.01
C ALA A 45 -5.65 7.30 8.04
N THR A 46 -6.12 7.67 6.84
CA THR A 46 -5.29 8.33 5.83
C THR A 46 -5.48 9.84 5.76
N GLY A 47 -6.58 10.37 6.31
CA GLY A 47 -7.01 11.74 6.06
C GLY A 47 -7.51 11.98 4.62
N SER A 48 -7.63 10.94 3.80
CA SER A 48 -8.02 11.02 2.39
C SER A 48 -9.47 10.54 2.18
N ALA A 49 -10.01 10.75 0.98
CA ALA A 49 -11.36 10.34 0.60
C ALA A 49 -11.56 8.81 0.58
N PHE A 50 -10.48 8.07 0.39
CA PHE A 50 -10.39 6.62 0.50
C PHE A 50 -8.93 6.21 0.75
N ALA A 51 -8.71 4.97 1.16
CA ALA A 51 -7.37 4.38 1.13
C ALA A 51 -7.20 3.55 -0.16
N VAL A 52 -6.01 3.57 -0.74
CA VAL A 52 -5.61 2.58 -1.76
C VAL A 52 -4.73 1.55 -1.06
N LEU A 53 -5.19 0.31 -1.01
CA LEU A 53 -4.57 -0.76 -0.24
C LEU A 53 -4.28 -1.97 -1.14
N GLY A 54 -3.11 -2.58 -0.98
CA GLY A 54 -2.71 -3.80 -1.66
C GLY A 54 -2.44 -4.93 -0.68
N TRP A 55 -3.24 -5.99 -0.73
CA TRP A 55 -3.06 -7.17 0.14
C TRP A 55 -2.02 -8.12 -0.44
N ALA A 56 -1.07 -8.54 0.41
CA ALA A 56 -0.07 -9.55 0.09
C ALA A 56 0.22 -10.45 1.32
N PRO A 57 0.80 -11.64 1.11
CA PRO A 57 1.33 -12.45 2.21
C PRO A 57 2.41 -11.70 3.00
N VAL A 58 2.44 -11.90 4.32
CA VAL A 58 3.40 -11.23 5.22
C VAL A 58 4.83 -11.64 4.88
N GLU A 59 5.05 -12.89 4.48
CA GLU A 59 6.35 -13.42 4.09
C GLU A 59 6.94 -12.76 2.83
N GLU A 60 6.11 -12.13 2.00
CA GLU A 60 6.57 -11.38 0.83
C GLU A 60 7.06 -9.96 1.18
N LEU A 61 6.78 -9.47 2.39
CA LEU A 61 7.18 -8.15 2.86
C LEU A 61 8.47 -8.22 3.69
N SER A 62 9.48 -7.48 3.28
CA SER A 62 10.73 -7.30 4.02
C SER A 62 10.95 -5.82 4.36
N TRP A 63 11.19 -5.50 5.63
CA TRP A 63 11.68 -4.17 6.03
C TRP A 63 13.19 -4.09 5.76
N LEU A 64 13.63 -3.10 5.00
CA LEU A 64 15.03 -2.93 4.58
C LEU A 64 15.82 -2.02 5.53
N THR A 65 15.12 -1.15 6.28
CA THR A 65 15.72 -0.26 7.27
C THR A 65 15.13 -0.53 8.66
N THR A 66 14.40 0.42 9.25
CA THR A 66 13.74 0.25 10.56
C THR A 66 12.31 -0.24 10.37
N GLU A 67 11.86 -1.12 11.26
CA GLU A 67 10.45 -1.49 11.33
C GLU A 67 9.56 -0.30 11.70
N PRO A 68 8.30 -0.28 11.22
CA PRO A 68 7.35 0.77 11.56
C PRO A 68 6.83 0.66 12.99
N ALA A 69 6.34 1.79 13.51
CA ALA A 69 5.54 1.76 14.73
C ALA A 69 4.16 1.18 14.42
N HIS A 70 3.53 0.55 15.41
CA HIS A 70 2.20 -0.04 15.28
C HIS A 70 1.19 0.61 16.23
N ARG A 71 -0.06 0.72 15.77
CA ARG A 71 -1.20 1.14 16.58
C ARG A 71 -2.36 0.17 16.41
N ARG A 72 -3.01 -0.21 17.52
CA ARG A 72 -4.30 -0.89 17.47
C ARG A 72 -5.36 0.07 16.93
N SER A 73 -5.80 -0.17 15.70
CA SER A 73 -6.70 0.74 14.99
C SER A 73 -8.19 0.42 15.24
N SER A 74 -8.48 -0.81 15.65
CA SER A 74 -9.81 -1.28 16.05
C SER A 74 -9.65 -2.58 16.87
N PRO A 75 -10.72 -3.12 17.48
CA PRO A 75 -10.70 -4.42 18.16
C PRO A 75 -10.39 -5.63 17.28
N ILE A 76 -10.15 -5.46 15.97
CA ILE A 76 -9.85 -6.55 15.03
C ILE A 76 -8.64 -6.27 14.13
N ALA A 77 -8.02 -5.09 14.24
CA ALA A 77 -6.98 -4.68 13.30
C ALA A 77 -5.92 -3.77 13.91
N ARG A 78 -4.68 -3.97 13.45
CA ARG A 78 -3.55 -3.07 13.70
C ARG A 78 -3.12 -2.38 12.41
N ARG A 79 -2.61 -1.16 12.55
CA ARG A 79 -2.00 -0.39 11.45
C ARG A 79 -0.57 -0.03 11.81
N SER A 80 0.29 0.10 10.81
CA SER A 80 1.64 0.59 11.00
C SER A 80 1.86 1.95 10.36
N PHE A 81 2.82 2.70 10.88
CA PHE A 81 3.15 4.04 10.42
C PHE A 81 4.61 4.38 10.71
N CYS A 82 5.15 5.35 9.98
CA CYS A 82 6.46 5.90 10.29
C CYS A 82 6.39 6.76 11.55
N TRP A 83 7.15 6.40 12.57
CA TRP A 83 7.21 7.15 13.82
C TRP A 83 7.76 8.58 13.63
N SER A 84 8.55 8.81 12.57
CA SER A 84 9.20 10.10 12.30
C SER A 84 8.31 11.07 11.52
N CYS A 85 7.64 10.62 10.45
CA CYS A 85 6.83 11.50 9.58
C CYS A 85 5.32 11.19 9.57
N GLY A 86 4.87 10.14 10.26
CA GLY A 86 3.47 9.77 10.35
C GLY A 86 2.89 9.05 9.12
N THR A 87 3.66 8.84 8.05
CA THR A 87 3.18 8.11 6.86
C THR A 87 2.58 6.75 7.24
N PRO A 88 1.31 6.46 6.89
CA PRO A 88 0.71 5.16 7.12
C PRO A 88 1.32 4.14 6.14
N LEU A 89 1.67 2.96 6.64
CA LEU A 89 2.38 1.94 5.86
C LEU A 89 1.55 0.69 5.66
N THR A 90 1.01 0.11 6.74
CA THR A 90 0.27 -1.15 6.65
C THR A 90 -1.04 -1.21 7.45
N LEU A 91 -1.90 -2.15 7.06
CA LEU A 91 -3.08 -2.62 7.79
C LEU A 91 -3.01 -4.16 7.87
N ALA A 92 -3.23 -4.73 9.05
CA ALA A 92 -3.35 -6.18 9.25
C ALA A 92 -4.55 -6.50 10.16
N TYR A 93 -5.26 -7.57 9.82
CA TYR A 93 -6.39 -8.07 10.61
C TYR A 93 -5.96 -9.24 11.49
N ASP A 94 -6.50 -9.31 12.70
CA ASP A 94 -6.19 -10.39 13.64
C ASP A 94 -6.72 -11.75 13.14
N ALA A 95 -7.81 -11.73 12.36
CA ALA A 95 -8.44 -12.92 11.78
C ALA A 95 -7.63 -13.56 10.63
N ASN A 96 -6.71 -12.82 10.01
CA ASN A 96 -5.83 -13.34 8.97
C ASN A 96 -4.39 -12.81 9.18
N PRO A 97 -3.63 -13.41 10.10
CA PRO A 97 -2.30 -12.92 10.49
C PRO A 97 -1.23 -13.12 9.40
N HIS A 98 -1.53 -13.90 8.36
CA HIS A 98 -0.63 -14.19 7.24
C HIS A 98 -0.76 -13.17 6.12
N GLU A 99 -1.71 -12.23 6.18
CA GLU A 99 -1.85 -11.18 5.19
C GLU A 99 -1.65 -9.78 5.77
N VAL A 100 -1.08 -8.92 4.96
CA VAL A 100 -0.89 -7.51 5.25
C VAL A 100 -1.27 -6.67 4.04
N ALA A 101 -1.99 -5.59 4.28
CA ALA A 101 -2.24 -4.57 3.28
C ALA A 101 -1.19 -3.47 3.37
N MET A 102 -0.56 -3.16 2.25
CA MET A 102 0.33 -2.01 2.07
C MET A 102 -0.48 -0.81 1.59
N HIS A 103 -0.12 0.41 2.02
CA HIS A 103 -0.62 1.62 1.39
C HIS A 103 0.05 1.82 0.03
N ILE A 104 -0.72 1.83 -1.07
CA ILE A 104 -0.12 1.82 -2.42
C ILE A 104 0.70 3.08 -2.73
N GLY A 105 0.30 4.23 -2.18
CA GLY A 105 1.04 5.48 -2.38
C GLY A 105 2.42 5.52 -1.73
N THR A 106 2.83 4.49 -0.97
CA THR A 106 4.17 4.41 -0.36
C THR A 106 5.16 3.60 -1.20
N PHE A 107 4.74 3.01 -2.33
CA PHE A 107 5.66 2.39 -3.27
C PHE A 107 6.40 3.45 -4.10
N ASP A 108 7.64 3.16 -4.48
CA ASP A 108 8.46 4.10 -5.28
C ASP A 108 7.87 4.32 -6.68
N ASP A 109 7.32 3.25 -7.27
CA ASP A 109 6.56 3.30 -8.52
C ASP A 109 5.19 2.62 -8.31
N PRO A 110 4.14 3.39 -7.98
CA PRO A 110 2.79 2.86 -7.82
C PRO A 110 2.01 2.79 -9.13
N SER A 111 2.59 3.17 -10.28
CA SER A 111 1.85 3.33 -11.54
C SER A 111 1.24 2.02 -12.06
N GLU A 112 1.89 0.89 -11.78
CA GLU A 112 1.42 -0.45 -12.16
C GLU A 112 0.47 -1.09 -11.14
N LEU A 113 0.33 -0.48 -9.95
CA LEU A 113 -0.46 -1.01 -8.84
C LEU A 113 -1.93 -0.55 -8.92
N GLU A 114 -2.58 -0.91 -10.04
CA GLU A 114 -3.94 -0.47 -10.36
C GLU A 114 -5.01 -1.12 -9.47
N PRO A 115 -5.88 -0.33 -8.81
CA PRO A 115 -7.02 -0.85 -8.07
C PRO A 115 -8.02 -1.60 -8.97
N ARG A 116 -8.33 -2.85 -8.62
CA ARG A 116 -9.26 -3.70 -9.42
C ARG A 116 -10.70 -3.69 -8.92
N HIS A 117 -10.96 -3.21 -7.70
CA HIS A 117 -12.30 -3.14 -7.15
C HIS A 117 -12.46 -2.07 -6.06
N ASN A 118 -13.72 -1.82 -5.67
CA ASN A 118 -14.10 -0.92 -4.58
C ASN A 118 -14.64 -1.73 -3.40
N TYR A 119 -14.08 -1.51 -2.21
CA TYR A 119 -14.54 -2.06 -0.95
C TYR A 119 -15.23 -0.98 -0.09
N GLY A 120 -16.28 -1.36 0.63
CA GLY A 120 -17.03 -0.42 1.48
C GLY A 120 -17.82 0.63 0.69
N SER A 121 -18.22 0.30 -0.55
CA SER A 121 -18.82 1.23 -1.52
C SER A 121 -20.06 1.99 -1.04
N SER A 122 -20.81 1.45 -0.08
CA SER A 122 -21.95 2.16 0.55
C SER A 122 -21.52 3.42 1.32
N GLN A 123 -20.26 3.49 1.74
CA GLN A 123 -19.68 4.65 2.43
C GLN A 123 -18.87 5.55 1.50
N ARG A 124 -18.83 5.26 0.19
CA ARG A 124 -18.10 6.10 -0.78
C ARG A 124 -18.72 7.49 -0.82
N LEU A 125 -17.86 8.51 -0.76
CA LEU A 125 -18.29 9.90 -0.89
C LEU A 125 -18.83 10.13 -2.30
N GLY A 126 -20.02 10.72 -2.42
CA GLY A 126 -20.75 10.82 -3.69
C GLY A 126 -20.04 11.64 -4.78
N TRP A 127 -19.17 12.56 -4.38
CA TRP A 127 -18.36 13.38 -5.29
C TRP A 127 -17.10 12.67 -5.79
N ILE A 128 -16.75 11.49 -5.26
CA ILE A 128 -15.63 10.70 -5.76
C ILE A 128 -16.01 10.01 -7.06
N ARG A 129 -15.68 10.70 -8.14
CA ARG A 129 -15.61 10.25 -9.52
C ARG A 129 -14.32 10.90 -10.04
N CYS A 130 -13.15 10.26 -9.89
CA CYS A 130 -11.83 10.89 -10.05
C CYS A 130 -11.83 11.99 -11.14
N GLY A 131 -11.62 13.23 -10.69
CA GLY A 131 -12.00 14.48 -11.35
C GLY A 131 -11.16 14.85 -12.58
N ILE A 132 -11.15 13.97 -13.58
CA ILE A 132 -10.44 14.15 -14.84
C ILE A 132 -10.87 15.42 -15.60
N ASP A 133 -12.08 15.91 -15.33
CA ASP A 133 -12.66 17.09 -15.97
C ASP A 133 -12.41 18.40 -15.18
N LEU A 134 -11.69 18.36 -14.06
CA LEU A 134 -11.37 19.57 -13.29
C LEU A 134 -10.18 20.34 -13.92
N PRO A 135 -10.09 21.67 -13.73
CA PRO A 135 -8.90 22.43 -14.10
C PRO A 135 -7.64 21.83 -13.46
N ARG A 136 -6.55 21.76 -14.23
CA ARG A 136 -5.28 21.16 -13.80
C ARG A 136 -4.16 22.18 -13.80
N HIS A 137 -3.30 22.08 -12.80
CA HIS A 137 -2.04 22.79 -12.68
C HIS A 137 -1.02 21.79 -12.14
N ASP A 138 0.22 21.86 -12.62
CA ASP A 138 1.30 21.05 -12.07
C ASP A 138 1.76 21.61 -10.72
N THR A 139 2.35 20.75 -9.91
CA THR A 139 2.99 21.14 -8.64
C THR A 139 4.18 22.05 -8.94
N GLU A 140 4.24 23.23 -8.31
CA GLU A 140 5.33 24.20 -8.49
C GLU A 140 6.40 24.06 -7.40
N GLU A 141 6.02 23.47 -6.27
CA GLU A 141 6.86 23.20 -5.13
C GLU A 141 7.97 22.20 -5.49
N ARG A 142 9.20 22.51 -5.05
CA ARG A 142 10.37 21.63 -5.20
C ARG A 142 10.82 21.19 -3.80
N TRP A 143 10.95 19.89 -3.61
CA TRP A 143 11.33 19.23 -2.37
C TRP A 143 12.70 18.58 -2.53
#